data_AF-A0A1C1A976-F1
#
_entry.id   AF-A0A1C1A976-F1
#
_cell.length_a   1.000
_cell.length_b   1.000
_cell.length_c   1.000
_cell.angle_alpha   90.00
_cell.angle_beta   90.00
_cell.angle_gamma   90.00
#
_symmetry.space_group_name_H-M   'P 1'
#
loop_
_entity.id
_entity.type
_entity.pdbx_description
1 polymer ?
#
loop_
_entity_poly.entity_id
_entity_poly.type
_entity_poly.pdbx_seq_one_letter_code
_entity_poly.pdbx_strand_id
1 'polypeptide(L)'
;MTKVRKWLTVGWITLAIMVLFIVVKILIPTPATQAIESIQPTGTALPNASMQPQETVRPDENINTQVTVQPNQNILPIETAQPKENMQPSSARWYDPSQLGIGDSIGGWNVVDLKLETYGKGSKAFILEGEAQISGTFTVNYAEDTYNSHQIILLADDNPSRSLPKPLAFGGSSSRMILHLSNPDDRKQFGEPGSKGRVTVTIHQYQSVYADILEGVSDTAEVTQLDHITSTPPPLTEVLPTELTQALRSHPLVPIELNDKSLTASTTYELIQGWFLQLNKQYISGLEPFTLKRISPEQKDQIQSWLMQAFTAAQAEEISAMYVQKSGIHYIIGGGYLPFRPNSEVKEISQQSIQMEGSDTLQYTGVYILSGMHDVQFSYTLKRIGGVWKIDQIEMKLI
;
A
#
# COMPACT_ATOMS: atom_id res chain seq x y z
N MET A 1 -10.60 -51.52 -14.29
CA MET A 1 -10.66 -50.15 -14.83
C MET A 1 -11.92 -49.39 -14.38
N THR A 2 -12.32 -49.45 -13.09
CA THR A 2 -13.65 -48.92 -12.68
C THR A 2 -13.70 -48.28 -11.28
N LYS A 3 -12.57 -47.80 -10.74
CA LYS A 3 -12.54 -47.08 -9.45
C LYS A 3 -12.02 -45.64 -9.49
N VAL A 4 -11.57 -45.13 -10.64
CA VAL A 4 -10.95 -43.79 -10.74
C VAL A 4 -11.96 -42.67 -11.10
N ARG A 5 -13.19 -43.00 -11.51
CA ARG A 5 -14.15 -41.98 -11.99
C ARG A 5 -14.99 -41.25 -10.92
N LYS A 6 -14.98 -41.67 -9.65
CA LYS A 6 -15.81 -41.03 -8.61
C LYS A 6 -15.22 -39.77 -7.97
N TRP A 7 -13.90 -39.57 -8.06
CA TRP A 7 -13.22 -38.46 -7.39
C TRP A 7 -13.24 -37.14 -8.18
N LEU A 8 -13.44 -37.19 -9.50
CA LEU A 8 -13.47 -35.99 -10.34
C LEU A 8 -14.80 -35.22 -10.25
N THR A 9 -15.91 -35.85 -9.89
CA THR A 9 -17.22 -35.16 -9.83
C THR A 9 -17.44 -34.33 -8.56
N VAL A 10 -16.73 -34.64 -7.47
CA VAL A 10 -16.92 -33.93 -6.18
C VAL A 10 -16.18 -32.58 -6.19
N GLY A 11 -15.01 -32.49 -6.83
CA GLY A 11 -14.20 -31.26 -6.86
C GLY A 11 -14.84 -30.09 -7.62
N TRP A 12 -15.64 -30.36 -8.65
CA TRP A 12 -16.29 -29.30 -9.43
C TRP A 12 -17.49 -28.67 -8.72
N ILE A 13 -18.17 -29.41 -7.85
CA ILE A 13 -19.32 -28.91 -7.08
C ILE A 13 -18.84 -27.96 -5.98
N THR A 14 -17.72 -28.24 -5.33
CA THR A 14 -17.14 -27.36 -4.30
C THR A 14 -16.64 -26.04 -4.89
N LEU A 15 -16.04 -26.08 -6.08
CA LEU A 15 -15.57 -24.86 -6.76
C LEU A 15 -16.75 -23.97 -7.21
N ALA A 16 -17.84 -24.56 -7.70
CA ALA A 16 -19.03 -23.83 -8.11
C ALA A 16 -19.76 -23.14 -6.93
N ILE A 17 -19.81 -23.78 -5.75
CA ILE A 17 -20.40 -23.20 -4.53
C ILE A 17 -19.55 -22.03 -4.02
N MET A 18 -18.22 -22.14 -4.12
CA MET A 18 -17.30 -21.10 -3.65
C MET A 18 -17.36 -19.84 -4.52
N VAL A 19 -17.49 -19.99 -5.85
CA VAL A 19 -17.68 -18.86 -6.79
C VAL A 19 -19.03 -18.18 -6.56
N LEU A 20 -20.09 -18.93 -6.24
CA LEU A 20 -21.41 -18.37 -5.97
C LEU A 20 -21.45 -17.50 -4.69
N PHE A 21 -20.69 -17.87 -3.65
CA PHE A 21 -20.58 -17.07 -2.42
C PHE A 21 -19.81 -15.74 -2.62
N ILE A 22 -18.83 -15.72 -3.52
CA ILE A 22 -18.05 -14.50 -3.82
C ILE A 22 -18.90 -13.49 -4.60
N VAL A 23 -19.73 -13.95 -5.54
CA VAL A 23 -20.58 -13.06 -6.35
C VAL A 23 -21.72 -12.45 -5.51
N VAL A 24 -22.29 -13.19 -4.55
CA VAL A 24 -23.37 -12.67 -3.68
C VAL A 24 -22.89 -11.59 -2.70
N LYS A 25 -21.62 -11.63 -2.25
CA LYS A 25 -21.07 -10.62 -1.35
C LYS A 25 -20.80 -9.25 -2.01
N ILE A 26 -20.73 -9.19 -3.34
CA ILE A 26 -20.43 -7.97 -4.10
C ILE A 26 -21.71 -7.13 -4.40
N LEU A 27 -22.90 -7.68 -4.17
CA LEU A 27 -24.17 -7.08 -4.61
C LEU A 27 -25.08 -6.52 -3.50
N ILE A 28 -24.61 -6.41 -2.26
CA ILE A 28 -25.40 -5.81 -1.17
C ILE A 28 -24.84 -4.44 -0.81
N PRO A 29 -25.50 -3.32 -1.18
CA PRO A 29 -25.08 -1.99 -0.77
C PRO A 29 -25.45 -1.74 0.70
N THR A 30 -24.47 -1.34 1.50
CA THR A 30 -24.64 -0.91 2.89
C THR A 30 -25.35 0.45 2.94
N PRO A 31 -26.38 0.66 3.78
CA PRO A 31 -27.06 1.95 3.90
C PRO A 31 -26.17 2.98 4.62
N ALA A 32 -26.10 4.19 4.05
CA ALA A 32 -25.35 5.32 4.57
C ALA A 32 -26.01 5.92 5.83
N THR A 33 -25.23 6.04 6.90
CA THR A 33 -25.63 6.70 8.15
C THR A 33 -25.56 8.22 7.98
N GLN A 34 -26.65 8.88 8.38
CA GLN A 34 -26.90 10.32 8.23
C GLN A 34 -25.98 11.19 9.09
N ALA A 35 -25.56 12.32 8.52
CA ALA A 35 -24.80 13.37 9.18
C ALA A 35 -25.66 14.11 10.21
N ILE A 36 -25.07 14.38 11.38
CA ILE A 36 -25.68 15.13 12.49
C ILE A 36 -25.58 16.65 12.22
N GLU A 37 -26.65 17.32 12.58
CA GLU A 37 -26.98 18.73 12.42
C GLU A 37 -25.93 19.72 12.94
N SER A 38 -25.66 20.75 12.13
CA SER A 38 -24.92 21.96 12.50
C SER A 38 -25.86 22.94 13.21
N ILE A 39 -25.46 23.37 14.40
CA ILE A 39 -26.15 24.38 15.22
C ILE A 39 -25.85 25.78 14.65
N GLN A 40 -26.91 26.56 14.43
CA GLN A 40 -26.90 27.95 13.96
C GLN A 40 -27.22 28.94 15.14
N PRO A 41 -27.23 30.28 14.96
CA PRO A 41 -26.35 31.20 15.69
C PRO A 41 -27.05 32.18 16.66
N THR A 42 -26.26 32.93 17.42
CA THR A 42 -26.64 34.17 18.12
C THR A 42 -25.49 35.17 17.90
N GLY A 43 -25.63 36.45 17.58
CA GLY A 43 -26.74 37.38 17.49
C GLY A 43 -26.23 38.78 17.84
N THR A 44 -26.07 39.66 16.83
CA THR A 44 -26.22 41.14 16.82
C THR A 44 -25.50 42.06 17.84
N ALA A 45 -24.73 43.05 17.32
CA ALA A 45 -24.96 44.50 17.49
C ALA A 45 -24.05 45.38 16.58
N LEU A 46 -24.67 46.39 15.96
CA LEU A 46 -24.18 47.47 15.04
C LEU A 46 -23.78 48.76 15.84
N PRO A 47 -23.57 49.97 15.25
CA PRO A 47 -22.83 50.44 14.06
C PRO A 47 -21.99 51.74 14.33
N ASN A 48 -21.26 52.25 13.31
CA ASN A 48 -21.19 53.70 12.94
C ASN A 48 -20.42 53.88 11.61
N ALA A 49 -21.04 54.42 10.55
CA ALA A 49 -21.00 55.84 10.08
C ALA A 49 -19.63 56.22 9.44
N SER A 50 -19.48 56.86 8.29
CA SER A 50 -20.30 57.72 7.44
C SER A 50 -19.55 58.01 6.11
N MET A 51 -20.27 58.62 5.14
CA MET A 51 -19.84 59.46 4.01
C MET A 51 -19.69 58.85 2.59
N GLN A 52 -20.75 59.08 1.81
CA GLN A 52 -20.81 59.32 0.34
C GLN A 52 -20.31 60.77 0.00
N PRO A 53 -20.27 61.31 -1.26
CA PRO A 53 -21.01 60.90 -2.48
C PRO A 53 -20.39 61.13 -3.90
N GLN A 54 -21.14 60.63 -4.91
CA GLN A 54 -21.40 61.14 -6.28
C GLN A 54 -20.25 61.22 -7.32
N GLU A 55 -20.46 60.87 -8.60
CA GLU A 55 -21.44 61.45 -9.54
C GLU A 55 -22.15 60.46 -10.50
N THR A 56 -23.31 60.94 -10.95
CA THR A 56 -24.26 60.44 -11.97
C THR A 56 -24.13 61.26 -13.24
N VAL A 57 -24.17 60.66 -14.44
CA VAL A 57 -24.96 61.17 -15.60
C VAL A 57 -25.34 59.99 -16.53
N ARG A 58 -26.63 59.96 -16.89
CA ARG A 58 -27.39 59.18 -17.91
C ARG A 58 -28.01 60.24 -18.87
N PRO A 59 -28.84 59.94 -19.89
CA PRO A 59 -29.13 58.73 -20.69
C PRO A 59 -29.24 59.07 -22.21
N ASP A 60 -29.57 58.14 -23.12
CA ASP A 60 -30.85 58.00 -23.88
C ASP A 60 -30.44 57.64 -25.34
N GLU A 61 -31.15 56.97 -26.25
CA GLU A 61 -32.53 56.47 -26.35
C GLU A 61 -32.60 55.45 -27.53
N ASN A 62 -33.74 54.78 -27.63
CA ASN A 62 -34.16 53.75 -28.59
C ASN A 62 -33.93 54.04 -30.10
N ILE A 63 -33.88 52.96 -30.92
CA ILE A 63 -34.93 52.63 -31.93
C ILE A 63 -34.65 51.27 -32.60
N ASN A 64 -35.76 50.55 -32.77
CA ASN A 64 -35.99 49.23 -33.34
C ASN A 64 -36.15 49.29 -34.87
N THR A 65 -35.64 48.31 -35.64
CA THR A 65 -36.26 47.89 -36.91
C THR A 65 -35.84 46.46 -37.31
N GLN A 66 -36.83 45.70 -37.78
CA GLN A 66 -36.82 44.29 -38.15
C GLN A 66 -36.33 44.01 -39.59
N VAL A 67 -36.14 42.69 -39.86
CA VAL A 67 -36.16 41.97 -41.15
C VAL A 67 -34.86 42.09 -41.96
N THR A 68 -34.14 41.01 -42.32
CA THR A 68 -34.50 40.08 -43.41
C THR A 68 -33.62 38.83 -43.39
N VAL A 69 -34.22 37.66 -43.62
CA VAL A 69 -33.53 36.41 -43.96
C VAL A 69 -33.34 36.34 -45.47
N GLN A 70 -32.12 36.10 -45.96
CA GLN A 70 -31.87 35.28 -47.15
C GLN A 70 -30.39 34.83 -47.27
N PRO A 71 -30.11 33.75 -48.02
CA PRO A 71 -29.02 32.82 -47.72
C PRO A 71 -27.81 32.93 -48.65
N ASN A 72 -26.76 32.21 -48.24
CA ASN A 72 -25.80 31.47 -49.07
C ASN A 72 -24.44 32.12 -49.42
N GLN A 73 -23.43 31.27 -49.30
CA GLN A 73 -22.09 31.27 -49.92
C GLN A 73 -21.00 32.20 -49.34
N ASN A 74 -20.13 31.62 -48.52
CA ASN A 74 -18.83 31.13 -49.02
C ASN A 74 -18.08 30.37 -47.92
N ILE A 75 -17.68 29.14 -48.25
CA ILE A 75 -16.70 28.35 -47.51
C ILE A 75 -15.37 29.09 -47.63
N LEU A 76 -14.88 29.64 -46.53
CA LEU A 76 -13.48 30.07 -46.44
C LEU A 76 -12.61 28.83 -46.18
N PRO A 77 -11.43 28.71 -46.81
CA PRO A 77 -10.57 27.55 -46.63
C PRO A 77 -10.14 27.42 -45.17
N ILE A 78 -10.06 26.18 -44.70
CA ILE A 78 -9.33 25.79 -43.50
C ILE A 78 -7.98 26.48 -43.52
N GLU A 79 -7.69 27.31 -42.50
CA GLU A 79 -6.34 27.79 -42.25
C GLU A 79 -5.44 26.56 -42.14
N THR A 80 -4.61 26.36 -43.16
CA THR A 80 -3.43 25.53 -43.07
C THR A 80 -2.62 26.01 -41.88
N ALA A 81 -2.47 25.14 -40.88
CA ALA A 81 -1.61 25.34 -39.73
C ALA A 81 -0.28 25.93 -40.19
N GLN A 82 0.03 27.14 -39.73
CA GLN A 82 1.36 27.72 -39.93
C GLN A 82 2.40 26.77 -39.30
N PRO A 83 3.60 26.64 -39.90
CA PRO A 83 4.66 25.87 -39.28
C PRO A 83 4.94 26.50 -37.91
N LYS A 84 4.87 25.68 -36.84
CA LYS A 84 5.38 26.09 -35.52
C LYS A 84 6.79 26.64 -35.74
N GLU A 85 7.05 27.85 -35.24
CA GLU A 85 8.42 28.34 -35.08
C GLU A 85 9.21 27.23 -34.38
N ASN A 86 10.20 26.67 -35.07
CA ASN A 86 11.14 25.72 -34.49
C ASN A 86 11.70 26.38 -33.23
N MET A 87 11.37 25.83 -32.06
CA MET A 87 12.00 26.25 -30.81
C MET A 87 13.51 26.13 -31.03
N GLN A 88 14.23 27.25 -30.96
CA GLN A 88 15.69 27.22 -30.98
C GLN A 88 16.17 26.25 -29.88
N PRO A 89 17.28 25.52 -30.10
CA PRO A 89 17.80 24.57 -29.13
C PRO A 89 18.01 25.26 -27.79
N SER A 90 17.13 24.96 -26.85
CA SER A 90 17.18 25.45 -25.48
C SER A 90 18.29 24.69 -24.76
N SER A 91 19.29 25.41 -24.26
CA SER A 91 20.26 24.85 -23.29
C SER A 91 19.61 24.50 -21.95
N ALA A 92 18.35 24.89 -21.73
CA ALA A 92 17.59 24.49 -20.56
C ALA A 92 17.04 23.07 -20.76
N ARG A 93 17.39 22.18 -19.82
CA ARG A 93 16.87 20.81 -19.69
C ARG A 93 15.37 20.73 -19.40
N TRP A 94 14.75 21.84 -19.00
CA TRP A 94 13.37 21.89 -18.55
C TRP A 94 12.45 22.23 -19.71
N TYR A 95 11.32 21.54 -19.82
CA TYR A 95 10.36 21.78 -20.90
C TYR A 95 8.92 21.83 -20.39
N ASP A 96 8.07 22.57 -21.10
CA ASP A 96 6.63 22.53 -20.93
C ASP A 96 6.06 21.40 -21.81
N PRO A 97 5.44 20.34 -21.23
CA PRO A 97 4.85 19.25 -22.00
C PRO A 97 3.79 19.71 -23.01
N SER A 98 3.16 20.88 -22.82
CA SER A 98 2.18 21.43 -23.75
C SER A 98 2.81 21.95 -25.05
N GLN A 99 4.06 22.40 -24.99
CA GLN A 99 4.75 23.07 -26.09
C GLN A 99 5.59 22.11 -26.93
N LEU A 100 6.12 21.06 -26.30
CA LEU A 100 7.05 20.13 -26.93
C LEU A 100 6.40 19.25 -27.99
N GLY A 101 7.04 19.13 -29.16
CA GLY A 101 6.63 18.30 -30.29
C GLY A 101 7.78 17.47 -30.89
N ILE A 102 7.44 16.60 -31.83
CA ILE A 102 8.41 15.77 -32.57
C ILE A 102 9.29 16.69 -33.43
N GLY A 103 10.60 16.45 -33.40
CA GLY A 103 11.63 17.25 -34.08
C GLY A 103 12.24 18.36 -33.24
N ASP A 104 11.64 18.69 -32.09
CA ASP A 104 12.20 19.68 -31.16
C ASP A 104 13.44 19.12 -30.44
N SER A 105 14.30 20.02 -29.94
CA SER A 105 15.51 19.67 -29.19
C SER A 105 15.56 20.37 -27.83
N ILE A 106 15.85 19.61 -26.76
CA ILE A 106 15.92 20.10 -25.38
C ILE A 106 17.18 19.56 -24.72
N GLY A 107 18.06 20.45 -24.25
CA GLY A 107 19.24 20.02 -23.47
C GLY A 107 20.15 19.05 -24.21
N GLY A 108 20.19 19.10 -25.55
CA GLY A 108 20.96 18.18 -26.40
C GLY A 108 20.25 16.89 -26.79
N TRP A 109 18.98 16.72 -26.42
CA TRP A 109 18.15 15.57 -26.78
C TRP A 109 17.08 15.96 -27.80
N ASN A 110 16.88 15.14 -28.82
CA ASN A 110 15.90 15.37 -29.87
C ASN A 110 14.66 14.52 -29.63
N VAL A 111 13.47 15.11 -29.74
CA VAL A 111 12.20 14.38 -29.62
C VAL A 111 11.94 13.64 -30.93
N VAL A 112 11.95 12.32 -30.89
CA VAL A 112 11.76 11.47 -32.07
C VAL A 112 10.36 10.86 -32.14
N ASP A 113 9.69 10.73 -31.00
CA ASP A 113 8.31 10.22 -30.93
C ASP A 113 7.55 10.86 -29.75
N LEU A 114 6.23 10.93 -29.89
CA LEU A 114 5.31 11.44 -28.87
C LEU A 114 4.06 10.56 -28.83
N LYS A 115 3.87 9.88 -27.71
CA LYS A 115 2.68 9.07 -27.44
C LYS A 115 1.75 9.82 -26.50
N LEU A 116 0.49 9.94 -26.91
CA LEU A 116 -0.56 10.59 -26.13
C LEU A 116 -1.40 9.54 -25.39
N GLU A 117 -1.85 9.90 -24.19
CA GLU A 117 -2.83 9.16 -23.40
C GLU A 117 -2.43 7.72 -23.00
N THR A 118 -1.13 7.42 -22.97
CA THR A 118 -0.61 6.10 -22.58
C THR A 118 -0.67 5.83 -21.08
N TYR A 119 -0.71 6.89 -20.25
CA TYR A 119 -0.77 6.84 -18.79
C TYR A 119 -2.02 7.56 -18.26
N GLY A 120 -3.12 7.46 -19.00
CA GLY A 120 -4.39 8.14 -18.70
C GLY A 120 -4.62 9.41 -19.50
N LYS A 121 -5.82 9.97 -19.37
CA LYS A 121 -6.27 11.13 -20.16
C LYS A 121 -5.31 12.32 -19.97
N GLY A 122 -4.91 12.94 -21.07
CA GLY A 122 -4.00 14.09 -21.05
C GLY A 122 -2.52 13.76 -20.82
N SER A 123 -2.16 12.49 -20.61
CA SER A 123 -0.75 12.09 -20.47
C SER A 123 0.00 12.22 -21.79
N LYS A 124 1.31 12.50 -21.68
CA LYS A 124 2.25 12.60 -22.80
C LYS A 124 3.52 11.83 -22.45
N ALA A 125 3.93 10.91 -23.31
CA ALA A 125 5.21 10.23 -23.23
C ALA A 125 6.06 10.62 -24.44
N PHE A 126 7.17 11.30 -24.17
CA PHE A 126 8.12 11.73 -25.19
C PHE A 126 9.25 10.71 -25.27
N ILE A 127 9.58 10.25 -26.48
CA ILE A 127 10.79 9.46 -26.73
C ILE A 127 11.84 10.43 -27.27
N LEU A 128 12.96 10.51 -26.56
CA LEU A 128 14.04 11.41 -26.89
C LEU A 128 15.32 10.63 -27.20
N GLU A 129 16.02 11.03 -28.25
CA GLU A 129 17.33 10.48 -28.64
C GLU A 129 18.43 11.50 -28.38
N GLY A 130 19.52 11.02 -27.82
CA GLY A 130 20.67 11.82 -27.40
C GLY A 130 21.73 10.91 -26.82
N GLU A 131 22.65 11.45 -26.03
CA GLU A 131 23.57 10.63 -25.25
C GLU A 131 23.84 11.29 -23.91
N ALA A 132 23.80 10.52 -22.83
CA ALA A 132 24.25 10.98 -21.53
C ALA A 132 24.85 9.84 -20.71
N GLN A 133 25.90 10.19 -19.98
CA GLN A 133 26.40 9.38 -18.87
C GLN A 133 25.70 9.81 -17.58
N ILE A 134 25.07 8.87 -16.89
CA ILE A 134 24.32 9.09 -15.66
C ILE A 134 24.89 8.19 -14.57
N SER A 135 25.18 8.76 -13.40
CA SER A 135 25.40 7.97 -12.19
C SER A 135 24.24 8.12 -11.21
N GLY A 136 24.02 7.11 -10.38
CA GLY A 136 22.98 7.15 -9.37
C GLY A 136 22.96 5.92 -8.47
N THR A 137 21.96 5.89 -7.59
CA THR A 137 21.63 4.69 -6.80
C THR A 137 20.56 3.89 -7.52
N PHE A 138 20.65 2.57 -7.51
CA PHE A 138 19.62 1.71 -8.08
C PHE A 138 18.99 0.78 -7.03
N THR A 139 17.78 0.33 -7.34
CA THR A 139 17.13 -0.81 -6.69
C THR A 139 16.60 -1.75 -7.78
N VAL A 140 16.84 -3.04 -7.64
CA VAL A 140 16.15 -4.07 -8.42
C VAL A 140 14.84 -4.35 -7.69
N ASN A 141 13.71 -3.98 -8.28
CA ASN A 141 12.41 -4.20 -7.65
C ASN A 141 12.10 -5.69 -7.56
N TYR A 142 11.31 -6.02 -6.56
CA TYR A 142 10.85 -7.38 -6.32
C TYR A 142 9.75 -7.82 -7.29
N ALA A 143 9.46 -9.11 -7.30
CA ALA A 143 8.44 -9.67 -8.18
C ALA A 143 7.03 -9.26 -7.76
N GLU A 144 6.83 -9.14 -6.46
CA GLU A 144 5.60 -8.81 -5.77
C GLU A 144 5.35 -7.31 -5.60
N ASP A 145 6.28 -6.46 -6.04
CA ASP A 145 6.08 -5.01 -6.00
C ASP A 145 4.91 -4.63 -6.91
N THR A 146 3.95 -3.87 -6.36
CA THR A 146 2.73 -3.45 -7.06
C THR A 146 3.03 -2.72 -8.37
N TYR A 147 4.13 -1.96 -8.40
CA TYR A 147 4.56 -1.20 -9.57
C TYR A 147 6.00 -1.51 -9.93
N ASN A 148 6.27 -1.53 -11.25
CA ASN A 148 7.59 -1.79 -11.81
C ASN A 148 8.25 -3.08 -11.28
N SER A 149 7.45 -4.15 -11.12
CA SER A 149 7.92 -5.47 -10.71
C SER A 149 9.09 -5.96 -11.58
N HIS A 150 10.13 -6.49 -10.94
CA HIS A 150 11.40 -6.93 -11.56
C HIS A 150 12.18 -5.84 -12.32
N GLN A 151 11.80 -4.57 -12.25
CA GLN A 151 12.50 -3.51 -12.97
C GLN A 151 13.68 -2.99 -12.17
N ILE A 152 14.71 -2.50 -12.88
CA ILE A 152 15.84 -1.81 -12.27
C ILE A 152 15.51 -0.32 -12.24
N ILE A 153 15.27 0.21 -11.06
CA ILE A 153 14.95 1.62 -10.86
C ILE A 153 16.23 2.37 -10.50
N LEU A 154 16.63 3.31 -11.35
CA LEU A 154 17.72 4.24 -11.09
C LEU A 154 17.17 5.56 -10.54
N LEU A 155 17.70 5.98 -9.40
CA LEU A 155 17.62 7.35 -8.89
C LEU A 155 18.94 8.05 -9.23
N ALA A 156 18.90 8.90 -10.25
CA ALA A 156 20.07 9.60 -10.76
C ALA A 156 20.56 10.67 -9.77
N ASP A 157 21.87 10.82 -9.63
CA ASP A 157 22.50 11.89 -8.87
C ASP A 157 22.20 13.26 -9.51
N ASP A 158 22.17 14.32 -8.70
CA ASP A 158 21.70 15.64 -9.15
C ASP A 158 22.53 16.21 -10.32
N ASN A 159 23.86 16.12 -10.27
CA ASN A 159 24.74 16.68 -11.31
C ASN A 159 24.67 15.91 -12.65
N PRO A 160 24.86 14.58 -12.70
CA PRO A 160 24.69 13.79 -13.93
C PRO A 160 23.27 13.87 -14.48
N SER A 161 22.24 14.00 -13.64
CA SER A 161 20.86 14.14 -14.13
C SER A 161 20.62 15.45 -14.89
N ARG A 162 21.51 16.45 -14.81
CA ARG A 162 21.33 17.76 -15.48
C ARG A 162 21.33 17.69 -17.00
N SER A 163 21.92 16.65 -17.56
CA SER A 163 21.84 16.38 -19.00
C SER A 163 20.49 15.84 -19.44
N LEU A 164 19.61 15.43 -18.51
CA LEU A 164 18.33 14.80 -18.86
C LEU A 164 17.19 15.82 -18.95
N PRO A 165 16.43 15.78 -20.06
CA PRO A 165 15.19 16.53 -20.23
C PRO A 165 14.21 16.23 -19.11
N LYS A 166 13.54 17.25 -18.59
CA LYS A 166 12.51 17.10 -17.55
C LYS A 166 11.32 18.03 -17.74
N PRO A 167 10.09 17.56 -17.51
CA PRO A 167 8.94 18.43 -17.41
C PRO A 167 9.14 19.47 -16.30
N LEU A 168 8.77 20.73 -16.59
CA LEU A 168 8.77 21.83 -15.60
C LEU A 168 7.93 21.49 -14.36
N ALA A 169 6.86 20.72 -14.53
CA ALA A 169 6.00 20.25 -13.44
C ALA A 169 6.74 19.43 -12.37
N PHE A 170 7.88 18.81 -12.72
CA PHE A 170 8.69 18.01 -11.80
C PHE A 170 10.00 18.72 -11.39
N GLY A 171 10.05 20.05 -11.53
CA GLY A 171 11.16 20.88 -11.09
C GLY A 171 11.60 20.57 -9.65
N GLY A 172 12.89 20.36 -9.45
CA GLY A 172 13.47 20.08 -8.12
C GLY A 172 13.44 18.61 -7.67
N SER A 173 12.79 17.70 -8.41
CA SER A 173 12.83 16.26 -8.10
C SER A 173 14.02 15.58 -8.79
N SER A 174 14.68 14.63 -8.11
CA SER A 174 15.71 13.78 -8.72
C SER A 174 15.12 12.92 -9.84
N SER A 175 15.91 12.61 -10.90
CA SER A 175 15.40 11.76 -11.99
C SER A 175 15.27 10.34 -11.50
N ARG A 176 14.08 9.75 -11.64
CA ARG A 176 13.83 8.33 -11.38
C ARG A 176 13.43 7.70 -12.69
N MET A 177 14.11 6.64 -13.09
CA MET A 177 13.85 5.96 -14.36
C MET A 177 14.05 4.46 -14.26
N ILE A 178 13.37 3.72 -15.13
CA ILE A 178 13.60 2.31 -15.36
C ILE A 178 14.78 2.16 -16.34
N LEU A 179 15.75 1.33 -16.01
CA LEU A 179 16.84 0.99 -16.93
C LEU A 179 16.43 -0.21 -17.80
N HIS A 180 16.37 0.02 -19.10
CA HIS A 180 16.24 -1.04 -20.10
C HIS A 180 17.64 -1.42 -20.60
N LEU A 181 18.01 -2.69 -20.35
CA LEU A 181 19.31 -3.24 -20.71
C LEU A 181 19.10 -4.16 -21.92
N SER A 182 19.77 -3.87 -23.03
CA SER A 182 19.70 -4.70 -24.24
C SER A 182 20.45 -6.03 -24.07
N ASN A 183 21.46 -6.05 -23.20
CA ASN A 183 22.26 -7.25 -22.91
C ASN A 183 21.78 -7.93 -21.61
N PRO A 184 21.32 -9.20 -21.66
CA PRO A 184 20.92 -9.95 -20.47
C PRO A 184 22.04 -10.16 -19.43
N ASP A 185 23.30 -10.20 -19.86
CA ASP A 185 24.42 -10.37 -18.93
C ASP A 185 24.69 -9.11 -18.10
N ASP A 186 24.42 -7.93 -18.66
CA ASP A 186 24.50 -6.65 -17.93
C ASP A 186 23.48 -6.60 -16.80
N ARG A 187 22.28 -7.16 -17.02
CA ARG A 187 21.24 -7.26 -16.00
C ARG A 187 21.69 -8.06 -14.78
N LYS A 188 22.48 -9.13 -14.97
CA LYS A 188 22.99 -9.95 -13.86
C LYS A 188 23.91 -9.18 -12.92
N GLN A 189 24.59 -8.13 -13.42
CA GLN A 189 25.49 -7.31 -12.60
C GLN A 189 24.75 -6.49 -11.53
N PHE A 190 23.45 -6.21 -11.73
CA PHE A 190 22.60 -5.54 -10.75
C PHE A 190 22.20 -6.45 -9.58
N GLY A 191 22.33 -7.76 -9.75
CA GLY A 191 21.98 -8.77 -8.75
C GLY A 191 20.52 -9.21 -8.83
N GLU A 192 20.14 -10.08 -7.90
CA GLU A 192 18.77 -10.60 -7.77
C GLU A 192 17.79 -9.52 -7.32
N PRO A 193 16.47 -9.72 -7.50
CA PRO A 193 15.45 -8.82 -6.98
C PRO A 193 15.69 -8.43 -5.51
N GLY A 194 15.57 -7.14 -5.22
CA GLY A 194 15.89 -6.53 -3.92
C GLY A 194 17.30 -6.02 -3.74
N SER A 195 18.20 -6.32 -4.68
CA SER A 195 19.55 -5.79 -4.66
C SER A 195 19.53 -4.27 -4.80
N LYS A 196 20.44 -3.60 -4.09
CA LYS A 196 20.60 -2.14 -4.11
C LYS A 196 22.04 -1.78 -4.35
N GLY A 197 22.29 -0.64 -4.96
CA GLY A 197 23.66 -0.29 -5.30
C GLY A 197 23.83 1.07 -5.92
N ARG A 198 25.02 1.29 -6.47
CA ARG A 198 25.33 2.45 -7.31
C ARG A 198 25.76 1.97 -8.69
N VAL A 199 25.38 2.72 -9.71
CA VAL A 199 25.74 2.44 -11.09
C VAL A 199 26.05 3.73 -11.84
N THR A 200 26.98 3.64 -12.77
CA THR A 200 27.19 4.62 -13.85
C THR A 200 26.85 3.94 -15.18
N VAL A 201 25.93 4.54 -15.92
CA VAL A 201 25.44 4.05 -17.21
C VAL A 201 25.57 5.12 -18.28
N THR A 202 25.81 4.70 -19.52
CA THR A 202 25.57 5.54 -20.69
C THR A 202 24.23 5.15 -21.29
N ILE A 203 23.39 6.15 -21.56
CA ILE A 203 22.09 5.97 -22.20
C ILE A 203 22.06 6.74 -23.52
N HIS A 204 21.26 6.26 -24.46
CA HIS A 204 21.11 6.90 -25.78
C HIS A 204 19.66 7.25 -26.15
N GLN A 205 18.71 6.60 -25.50
CA GLN A 205 17.29 6.90 -25.62
C GLN A 205 16.70 7.06 -24.23
N TYR A 206 15.87 8.09 -24.07
CA TYR A 206 15.19 8.42 -22.83
C TYR A 206 13.71 8.65 -23.10
N GLN A 207 12.84 7.95 -22.38
CA GLN A 207 11.42 8.22 -22.37
C GLN A 207 11.08 9.06 -21.15
N SER A 208 10.51 10.24 -21.37
CA SER A 208 10.03 11.13 -20.32
C SER A 208 8.51 11.20 -20.35
N VAL A 209 7.87 10.91 -19.21
CA VAL A 209 6.41 10.82 -19.10
C VAL A 209 5.86 11.96 -18.24
N TYR A 210 4.81 12.60 -18.73
CA TYR A 210 4.01 13.57 -18.01
C TYR A 210 2.56 13.11 -17.93
N ALA A 211 1.98 13.07 -16.73
CA ALA A 211 0.57 12.84 -16.47
C ALA A 211 0.17 13.45 -15.12
N ASP A 212 -1.13 13.65 -14.90
CA ASP A 212 -1.67 14.16 -13.63
C ASP A 212 -1.44 13.21 -12.46
N ILE A 213 -1.52 11.90 -12.72
CA ILE A 213 -1.28 10.84 -11.74
C ILE A 213 -0.37 9.81 -12.39
N LEU A 214 0.79 9.58 -11.77
CA LEU A 214 1.72 8.52 -12.15
C LEU A 214 1.88 7.55 -10.99
N GLU A 215 1.60 6.28 -11.25
CA GLU A 215 1.87 5.20 -10.31
C GLU A 215 3.24 4.58 -10.62
N GLY A 216 4.08 4.44 -9.60
CA GLY A 216 5.44 3.93 -9.75
C GLY A 216 6.38 4.88 -10.49
N VAL A 217 7.32 4.32 -11.26
CA VAL A 217 8.29 5.02 -12.10
C VAL A 217 7.88 4.85 -13.55
N SER A 218 7.71 5.96 -14.28
CA SER A 218 7.21 5.95 -15.65
C SER A 218 8.28 6.29 -16.69
N ASP A 219 9.30 7.07 -16.32
CA ASP A 219 10.42 7.36 -17.20
C ASP A 219 11.27 6.10 -17.40
N THR A 220 11.78 5.91 -18.62
CA THR A 220 12.64 4.78 -18.96
C THR A 220 13.87 5.26 -19.72
N ALA A 221 14.96 4.50 -19.66
CA ALA A 221 16.17 4.81 -20.40
C ALA A 221 16.78 3.54 -20.99
N GLU A 222 17.19 3.61 -22.25
CA GLU A 222 17.90 2.53 -22.92
C GLU A 222 19.41 2.66 -22.70
N VAL A 223 19.96 1.71 -21.96
CA VAL A 223 21.37 1.65 -21.58
C VAL A 223 22.18 1.03 -22.71
N THR A 224 23.20 1.77 -23.18
CA THR A 224 24.16 1.29 -24.18
C THR A 224 25.42 0.73 -23.54
N GLN A 225 25.81 1.26 -22.38
CA GLN A 225 27.05 0.85 -21.70
C GLN A 225 26.88 0.91 -20.18
N LEU A 226 27.39 -0.12 -19.51
CA LEU A 226 27.67 -0.12 -18.08
C LEU A 226 29.16 0.21 -17.86
N ASP A 227 29.44 1.16 -16.97
CA ASP A 227 30.82 1.57 -16.64
C ASP A 227 31.24 1.04 -15.27
N HIS A 228 30.66 1.58 -14.20
CA HIS A 228 30.93 1.16 -12.83
C HIS A 228 29.65 0.73 -12.13
N ILE A 229 29.65 -0.47 -11.55
CA ILE A 229 28.52 -0.99 -10.77
C ILE A 229 29.00 -1.57 -9.45
N THR A 230 28.29 -1.21 -8.38
CA THR A 230 28.42 -1.81 -7.06
C THR A 230 27.04 -2.29 -6.64
N SER A 231 26.90 -3.58 -6.32
CA SER A 231 25.63 -4.16 -5.89
C SER A 231 25.77 -4.78 -4.51
N THR A 232 24.81 -4.49 -3.64
CA THR A 232 24.59 -5.16 -2.37
C THR A 232 23.38 -6.08 -2.57
N PRO A 233 23.51 -7.40 -2.32
CA PRO A 233 22.38 -8.32 -2.45
C PRO A 233 21.26 -7.97 -1.47
N PRO A 234 20.03 -8.48 -1.70
CA PRO A 234 18.96 -8.32 -0.72
C PRO A 234 19.37 -8.88 0.64
N PRO A 235 18.83 -8.35 1.74
CA PRO A 235 19.13 -8.88 3.07
C PRO A 235 18.74 -10.36 3.13
N LEU A 236 19.64 -11.22 3.61
CA LEU A 236 19.37 -12.65 3.73
C LEU A 236 18.44 -12.95 4.91
N THR A 237 17.70 -14.05 4.78
CA THR A 237 17.07 -14.75 5.91
C THR A 237 18.16 -15.17 6.91
N GLU A 238 17.93 -14.91 8.19
CA GLU A 238 18.90 -15.18 9.26
C GLU A 238 18.54 -16.42 10.09
N VAL A 239 17.31 -16.93 9.97
CA VAL A 239 16.82 -18.08 10.73
C VAL A 239 16.75 -19.29 9.81
N LEU A 240 17.40 -20.40 10.19
CA LEU A 240 17.27 -21.64 9.42
C LEU A 240 15.83 -22.19 9.52
N PRO A 241 15.21 -22.64 8.41
CA PRO A 241 13.84 -23.18 8.43
C PRO A 241 13.64 -24.31 9.44
N THR A 242 14.66 -25.16 9.63
CA THR A 242 14.64 -26.27 10.59
C THR A 242 14.64 -25.80 12.04
N GLU A 243 15.37 -24.72 12.36
CA GLU A 243 15.43 -24.16 13.71
C GLU A 243 14.08 -23.56 14.11
N LEU A 244 13.49 -22.74 13.22
CA LEU A 244 12.16 -22.18 13.45
C LEU A 244 11.12 -23.30 13.62
N THR A 245 11.11 -24.26 12.69
CA THR A 245 10.18 -25.41 12.76
C THR A 245 10.32 -26.16 14.08
N GLN A 246 11.55 -26.40 14.54
CA GLN A 246 11.80 -27.11 15.80
C GLN A 246 11.33 -26.30 17.02
N ALA A 247 11.56 -24.99 17.04
CA ALA A 247 11.13 -24.12 18.12
C ALA A 247 9.58 -24.07 18.23
N LEU A 248 8.88 -23.85 17.10
CA LEU A 248 7.41 -23.82 17.07
C LEU A 248 6.80 -25.17 17.49
N ARG A 249 7.45 -26.30 17.14
CA ARG A 249 7.02 -27.64 17.58
C ARG A 249 7.29 -27.91 19.06
N SER A 250 8.38 -27.38 19.60
CA SER A 250 8.77 -27.57 21.01
C SER A 250 7.90 -26.73 21.95
N HIS A 251 7.29 -25.65 21.44
CA HIS A 251 6.41 -24.75 22.17
C HIS A 251 5.05 -24.61 21.46
N PRO A 252 4.23 -25.67 21.38
CA PRO A 252 2.91 -25.58 20.76
C PRO A 252 1.98 -24.67 21.57
N LEU A 253 1.10 -23.95 20.89
CA LEU A 253 0.08 -23.12 21.55
C LEU A 253 -1.11 -24.00 21.90
N VAL A 254 -1.12 -24.48 23.13
CA VAL A 254 -2.08 -25.50 23.58
C VAL A 254 -3.45 -24.85 23.73
N PRO A 255 -4.53 -25.38 23.12
CA PRO A 255 -5.87 -24.84 23.30
C PRO A 255 -6.42 -25.05 24.72
N ILE A 256 -7.40 -24.24 25.12
CA ILE A 256 -8.09 -24.42 26.39
C ILE A 256 -9.16 -25.51 26.31
N GLU A 257 -9.20 -26.35 27.35
CA GLU A 257 -10.27 -27.32 27.55
C GLU A 257 -11.29 -26.77 28.54
N LEU A 258 -12.44 -26.34 28.02
CA LEU A 258 -13.61 -25.96 28.81
C LEU A 258 -14.65 -27.09 28.69
N ASN A 259 -14.56 -28.10 29.57
CA ASN A 259 -15.49 -29.23 29.56
C ASN A 259 -16.77 -28.89 30.33
N ASP A 260 -17.89 -28.88 29.61
CA ASP A 260 -19.21 -28.48 30.09
C ASP A 260 -19.88 -29.54 30.96
N LYS A 261 -20.14 -29.16 32.23
CA LYS A 261 -21.36 -29.45 33.02
C LYS A 261 -21.22 -29.09 34.51
N SER A 262 -20.01 -28.79 35.01
CA SER A 262 -19.77 -28.54 36.44
C SER A 262 -18.86 -27.34 36.75
N LEU A 263 -18.44 -26.57 35.74
CA LEU A 263 -17.58 -25.42 35.97
C LEU A 263 -18.40 -24.25 36.50
N THR A 264 -17.95 -23.69 37.63
CA THR A 264 -18.48 -22.41 38.12
C THR A 264 -17.89 -21.26 37.30
N ALA A 265 -18.53 -20.10 37.31
CA ALA A 265 -18.00 -18.90 36.65
C ALA A 265 -16.59 -18.56 37.17
N SER A 266 -16.37 -18.60 38.48
CA SER A 266 -15.06 -18.34 39.10
C SER A 266 -13.97 -19.29 38.61
N THR A 267 -14.25 -20.59 38.56
CA THR A 267 -13.31 -21.59 38.05
C THR A 267 -13.00 -21.35 36.57
N THR A 268 -14.01 -20.93 35.80
CA THR A 268 -13.82 -20.65 34.37
C THR A 268 -12.95 -19.41 34.15
N TYR A 269 -13.10 -18.37 34.98
CA TYR A 269 -12.22 -17.19 34.94
C TYR A 269 -10.75 -17.57 35.18
N GLU A 270 -10.49 -18.37 36.22
CA GLU A 270 -9.14 -18.85 36.56
C GLU A 270 -8.52 -19.68 35.43
N LEU A 271 -9.31 -20.56 34.81
CA LEU A 271 -8.87 -21.38 33.68
C LEU A 271 -8.49 -20.52 32.47
N ILE A 272 -9.33 -19.53 32.10
CA ILE A 272 -9.06 -18.66 30.96
C ILE A 272 -7.83 -17.78 31.22
N GLN A 273 -7.73 -17.15 32.39
CA GLN A 273 -6.56 -16.32 32.74
C GLN A 273 -5.27 -17.14 32.82
N GLY A 274 -5.32 -18.34 33.41
CA GLY A 274 -4.19 -19.27 33.44
C GLY A 274 -3.75 -19.70 32.04
N TRP A 275 -4.71 -19.95 31.17
CA TRP A 275 -4.44 -20.29 29.77
C TRP A 275 -3.78 -19.12 29.00
N PHE A 276 -4.25 -17.88 29.16
CA PHE A 276 -3.59 -16.72 28.54
C PHE A 276 -2.14 -16.55 29.00
N LEU A 277 -1.86 -16.78 30.28
CA LEU A 277 -0.49 -16.77 30.80
C LEU A 277 0.36 -17.88 30.16
N GLN A 278 -0.19 -19.08 30.01
CA GLN A 278 0.47 -20.20 29.35
C GLN A 278 0.77 -19.89 27.88
N LEU A 279 -0.21 -19.36 27.14
CA LEU A 279 -0.03 -18.97 25.74
C LEU A 279 1.08 -17.93 25.59
N ASN A 280 1.11 -16.92 26.46
CA ASN A 280 2.19 -15.93 26.47
C ASN A 280 3.57 -16.57 26.67
N LYS A 281 3.69 -17.51 27.63
CA LYS A 281 4.95 -18.23 27.88
C LYS A 281 5.38 -19.06 26.67
N GLN A 282 4.44 -19.79 26.05
CA GLN A 282 4.69 -20.61 24.86
C GLN A 282 5.06 -19.73 23.66
N TYR A 283 4.36 -18.61 23.50
CA TYR A 283 4.61 -17.64 22.44
C TYR A 283 6.03 -17.10 22.49
N ILE A 284 6.43 -16.61 23.67
CA ILE A 284 7.78 -16.10 23.92
C ILE A 284 8.80 -17.19 23.72
N SER A 285 8.61 -18.37 24.31
CA SER A 285 9.59 -19.46 24.17
C SER A 285 9.75 -19.92 22.70
N GLY A 286 8.68 -19.83 21.90
CA GLY A 286 8.69 -20.20 20.48
C GLY A 286 9.37 -19.19 19.56
N LEU A 287 9.29 -17.89 19.87
CA LEU A 287 9.74 -16.81 18.96
C LEU A 287 10.86 -15.91 19.50
N GLU A 288 11.04 -15.81 20.82
CA GLU A 288 12.09 -15.00 21.47
C GLU A 288 13.50 -15.28 20.93
N PRO A 289 13.91 -16.55 20.67
CA PRO A 289 15.23 -16.83 20.10
C PRO A 289 15.48 -16.17 18.73
N PHE A 290 14.42 -15.79 18.03
CA PHE A 290 14.46 -15.20 16.70
C PHE A 290 14.09 -13.71 16.68
N THR A 291 14.00 -13.07 17.85
CA THR A 291 13.72 -11.64 17.95
C THR A 291 14.72 -10.82 17.14
N LEU A 292 14.22 -9.88 16.34
CA LEU A 292 14.94 -9.03 15.39
C LEU A 292 15.63 -9.78 14.23
N LYS A 293 15.38 -11.09 14.07
CA LYS A 293 15.93 -11.87 12.96
C LYS A 293 15.01 -11.82 11.74
N ARG A 294 15.64 -11.78 10.55
CA ARG A 294 14.92 -11.90 9.29
C ARG A 294 14.51 -13.34 8.98
N ILE A 295 13.28 -13.50 8.52
CA ILE A 295 12.69 -14.75 8.06
C ILE A 295 12.08 -14.60 6.66
N SER A 296 11.92 -15.72 5.96
CA SER A 296 11.27 -15.77 4.65
C SER A 296 9.74 -15.68 4.74
N PRO A 297 9.04 -15.42 3.62
CA PRO A 297 7.57 -15.51 3.55
C PRO A 297 7.02 -16.87 4.00
N GLU A 298 7.65 -17.97 3.60
CA GLU A 298 7.23 -19.32 3.99
C GLU A 298 7.37 -19.56 5.49
N GLN A 299 8.41 -19.00 6.10
CA GLN A 299 8.59 -19.03 7.56
C GLN A 299 7.54 -18.18 8.27
N LYS A 300 7.13 -17.05 7.71
CA LYS A 300 6.00 -16.25 8.22
C LYS A 300 4.70 -17.04 8.17
N ASP A 301 4.45 -17.80 7.10
CA ASP A 301 3.28 -18.68 6.98
C ASP A 301 3.32 -19.84 7.99
N GLN A 302 4.51 -20.36 8.32
CA GLN A 302 4.69 -21.33 9.40
C GLN A 302 4.31 -20.75 10.77
N ILE A 303 4.71 -19.51 11.07
CA ILE A 303 4.33 -18.82 12.31
C ILE A 303 2.82 -18.60 12.35
N GLN A 304 2.21 -18.15 11.24
CA GLN A 304 0.76 -17.98 11.15
C GLN A 304 0.01 -19.30 11.38
N SER A 305 0.49 -20.40 10.80
CA SER A 305 -0.07 -21.74 11.02
C SER A 305 0.07 -22.23 12.47
N TRP A 306 1.16 -21.87 13.13
CA TRP A 306 1.37 -22.15 14.56
C TRP A 306 0.44 -21.33 15.45
N LEU A 307 0.26 -20.03 15.17
CA LEU A 307 -0.72 -19.17 15.84
C LEU A 307 -2.15 -19.73 15.73
N MET A 308 -2.51 -20.27 14.58
CA MET A 308 -3.83 -20.90 14.38
C MET A 308 -4.13 -22.09 15.31
N GLN A 309 -3.18 -22.58 16.11
CA GLN A 309 -3.47 -23.57 17.16
C GLN A 309 -4.35 -22.97 18.27
N ALA A 310 -4.13 -21.71 18.65
CA ALA A 310 -4.87 -21.03 19.72
C ALA A 310 -5.78 -19.88 19.23
N PHE A 311 -5.57 -19.39 18.00
CA PHE A 311 -6.30 -18.27 17.42
C PHE A 311 -7.15 -18.68 16.22
N THR A 312 -8.25 -17.96 15.94
CA THR A 312 -8.94 -18.08 14.65
C THR A 312 -8.05 -17.57 13.52
N ALA A 313 -8.36 -17.91 12.26
CA ALA A 313 -7.51 -17.54 11.13
C ALA A 313 -7.30 -16.01 11.02
N ALA A 314 -8.39 -15.25 11.21
CA ALA A 314 -8.35 -13.78 11.18
C ALA A 314 -7.51 -13.21 12.35
N GLN A 315 -7.74 -13.71 13.57
CA GLN A 315 -6.97 -13.24 14.72
C GLN A 315 -5.49 -13.64 14.63
N ALA A 316 -5.17 -14.82 14.12
CA ALA A 316 -3.79 -15.26 13.89
C ALA A 316 -3.06 -14.36 12.88
N GLU A 317 -3.75 -13.88 11.85
CA GLU A 317 -3.21 -12.91 10.89
C GLU A 317 -2.94 -11.56 11.56
N GLU A 318 -3.87 -11.06 12.37
CA GLU A 318 -3.70 -9.80 13.12
C GLU A 318 -2.52 -9.87 14.10
N ILE A 319 -2.44 -10.95 14.90
CA ILE A 319 -1.29 -11.19 15.79
C ILE A 319 0.00 -11.27 14.96
N SER A 320 0.01 -12.03 13.85
CA SER A 320 1.19 -12.13 13.00
C SER A 320 1.59 -10.77 12.44
N ALA A 321 0.66 -9.90 12.06
CA ALA A 321 0.97 -8.57 11.53
C ALA A 321 1.60 -7.63 12.58
N MET A 322 1.23 -7.79 13.85
CA MET A 322 1.81 -7.01 14.94
C MET A 322 3.28 -7.36 15.22
N TYR A 323 3.61 -8.66 15.20
CA TYR A 323 4.94 -9.14 15.62
C TYR A 323 5.81 -9.68 14.48
N VAL A 324 5.30 -9.85 13.26
CA VAL A 324 6.09 -10.31 12.11
C VAL A 324 5.99 -9.24 11.03
N GLN A 325 6.86 -8.23 11.15
CA GLN A 325 6.77 -7.00 10.36
C GLN A 325 7.49 -7.17 9.02
N LYS A 326 6.86 -6.72 7.94
CA LYS A 326 7.45 -6.77 6.61
C LYS A 326 8.71 -5.90 6.53
N SER A 327 9.79 -6.46 5.98
CA SER A 327 11.07 -5.78 5.75
C SER A 327 11.60 -6.15 4.37
N GLY A 328 11.20 -5.38 3.36
CA GLY A 328 11.37 -5.78 1.95
C GLY A 328 10.52 -7.01 1.64
N ILE A 329 11.13 -8.07 1.11
CA ILE A 329 10.47 -9.38 0.89
C ILE A 329 10.57 -10.33 2.07
N HIS A 330 11.38 -9.98 3.05
CA HIS A 330 11.50 -10.74 4.28
C HIS A 330 10.57 -10.17 5.34
N TYR A 331 10.55 -10.84 6.47
CA TYR A 331 9.90 -10.35 7.68
C TYR A 331 10.88 -10.32 8.82
N ILE A 332 10.70 -9.39 9.75
CA ILE A 332 11.44 -9.33 11.00
C ILE A 332 10.50 -9.77 12.11
N ILE A 333 10.93 -10.75 12.90
CA ILE A 333 10.21 -11.14 14.11
C ILE A 333 10.47 -10.07 15.18
N GLY A 334 9.44 -9.31 15.50
CA GLY A 334 9.39 -8.45 16.67
C GLY A 334 9.27 -9.26 17.96
N GLY A 335 9.78 -8.68 19.05
CA GLY A 335 9.60 -9.23 20.39
C GLY A 335 8.29 -8.75 21.02
N GLY A 336 7.86 -9.42 22.08
CA GLY A 336 6.76 -8.95 22.90
C GLY A 336 5.91 -10.06 23.49
N TYR A 337 4.90 -9.63 24.23
CA TYR A 337 3.86 -10.45 24.80
C TYR A 337 2.62 -10.34 23.93
N LEU A 338 1.85 -11.42 23.81
CA LEU A 338 0.50 -11.38 23.26
C LEU A 338 -0.36 -10.41 24.09
N PRO A 339 -1.32 -9.72 23.47
CA PRO A 339 -2.07 -8.63 24.08
C PRO A 339 -3.17 -9.14 25.03
N PHE A 340 -2.85 -10.03 25.96
CA PHE A 340 -3.78 -10.55 26.97
C PHE A 340 -3.70 -9.84 28.32
N ARG A 341 -2.70 -8.97 28.50
CA ARG A 341 -2.51 -8.28 29.77
C ARG A 341 -1.92 -6.90 29.50
N PRO A 342 -2.35 -5.86 30.24
CA PRO A 342 -1.73 -4.55 30.16
C PRO A 342 -0.26 -4.61 30.63
N ASN A 343 0.53 -3.65 30.18
CA ASN A 343 1.96 -3.51 30.53
C ASN A 343 2.18 -3.04 31.98
N SER A 344 1.14 -2.61 32.68
CA SER A 344 1.20 -2.20 34.09
C SER A 344 0.89 -3.38 35.03
N GLU A 345 1.36 -3.28 36.27
CA GLU A 345 1.07 -4.26 37.30
C GLU A 345 -0.45 -4.29 37.59
N VAL A 346 -1.03 -5.47 37.43
CA VAL A 346 -2.44 -5.75 37.76
C VAL A 346 -2.51 -6.15 39.23
N LYS A 347 -3.25 -5.35 40.02
CA LYS A 347 -3.53 -5.63 41.44
C LYS A 347 -4.62 -6.68 41.60
N GLU A 348 -5.71 -6.54 40.84
CA GLU A 348 -6.84 -7.47 40.84
C GLU A 348 -7.60 -7.43 39.51
N ILE A 349 -8.49 -8.40 39.30
CA ILE A 349 -9.42 -8.43 38.18
C ILE A 349 -10.83 -8.35 38.74
N SER A 350 -11.53 -7.25 38.46
CA SER A 350 -12.89 -7.00 38.94
C SER A 350 -13.92 -7.11 37.82
N GLN A 351 -15.21 -7.13 38.20
CA GLN A 351 -16.34 -7.10 37.26
C GLN A 351 -16.31 -8.18 36.17
N GLN A 352 -15.76 -9.35 36.50
CA GLN A 352 -15.61 -10.44 35.56
C GLN A 352 -16.96 -11.07 35.20
N SER A 353 -17.16 -11.32 33.90
CA SER A 353 -18.39 -11.91 33.37
C SER A 353 -18.05 -12.84 32.20
N ILE A 354 -18.72 -13.98 32.16
CA ILE A 354 -18.74 -14.87 30.99
C ILE A 354 -20.15 -14.95 30.46
N GLN A 355 -20.29 -14.78 29.15
CA GLN A 355 -21.54 -14.94 28.43
C GLN A 355 -21.32 -15.93 27.29
N MET A 356 -22.19 -16.94 27.22
CA MET A 356 -22.24 -17.87 26.09
C MET A 356 -23.23 -17.36 25.06
N GLU A 357 -22.78 -17.20 23.82
CA GLU A 357 -23.63 -16.89 22.67
C GLU A 357 -23.75 -18.17 21.82
N GLY A 358 -24.85 -18.91 22.04
CA GLY A 358 -25.01 -20.24 21.46
C GLY A 358 -24.07 -21.27 22.10
N SER A 359 -23.70 -22.31 21.34
CA SER A 359 -22.80 -23.39 21.81
C SER A 359 -21.33 -23.16 21.50
N ASP A 360 -21.04 -22.20 20.62
CA ASP A 360 -19.74 -22.11 19.93
C ASP A 360 -19.05 -20.77 20.13
N THR A 361 -19.68 -19.81 20.83
CA THR A 361 -19.08 -18.51 21.12
C THR A 361 -19.17 -18.21 22.61
N LEU A 362 -18.05 -17.77 23.19
CA LEU A 362 -17.93 -17.38 24.59
C LEU A 362 -17.30 -15.99 24.64
N GLN A 363 -17.98 -15.05 25.30
CA GLN A 363 -17.46 -13.73 25.58
C GLN A 363 -17.03 -13.65 27.03
N TYR A 364 -15.78 -13.22 27.27
CA TYR A 364 -15.21 -13.03 28.59
C TYR A 364 -14.77 -11.57 28.77
N THR A 365 -15.39 -10.88 29.72
CA THR A 365 -15.15 -9.45 29.98
C THR A 365 -14.76 -9.23 31.42
N GLY A 366 -14.08 -8.10 31.68
CA GLY A 366 -13.78 -7.66 33.03
C GLY A 366 -12.94 -6.38 33.04
N VAL A 367 -12.44 -6.03 34.22
CA VAL A 367 -11.57 -4.87 34.42
C VAL A 367 -10.31 -5.29 35.16
N TYR A 368 -9.16 -5.04 34.53
CA TYR A 368 -7.87 -5.08 35.21
C TYR A 368 -7.69 -3.80 36.04
N ILE A 369 -7.61 -3.97 37.36
CA ILE A 369 -7.31 -2.87 38.28
C ILE A 369 -5.79 -2.72 38.38
N LEU A 370 -5.27 -1.55 37.99
CA LEU A 370 -3.83 -1.35 37.83
C LEU A 370 -3.21 -0.58 39.01
N SER A 371 -1.89 -0.66 39.16
CA SER A 371 -1.16 0.15 40.15
C SER A 371 -0.98 1.63 39.77
N GLY A 372 -1.56 2.08 38.64
CA GLY A 372 -1.43 3.44 38.09
C GLY A 372 -2.70 4.29 38.15
N MET A 373 -2.80 5.27 37.22
CA MET A 373 -3.89 6.25 37.17
C MET A 373 -5.14 5.78 36.40
N HIS A 374 -5.02 4.72 35.62
CA HIS A 374 -6.08 4.22 34.75
C HIS A 374 -6.21 2.71 34.95
N ASP A 375 -7.44 2.22 34.85
CA ASP A 375 -7.71 0.78 34.80
C ASP A 375 -7.89 0.37 33.33
N VAL A 376 -7.97 -0.94 33.07
CA VAL A 376 -8.16 -1.45 31.71
C VAL A 376 -9.37 -2.37 31.67
N GLN A 377 -10.39 -1.94 30.94
CA GLN A 377 -11.49 -2.83 30.56
C GLN A 377 -11.02 -3.76 29.45
N PHE A 378 -11.31 -5.06 29.58
CA PHE A 378 -11.03 -6.03 28.53
C PHE A 378 -12.30 -6.76 28.07
N SER A 379 -12.27 -7.20 26.82
CA SER A 379 -13.25 -8.11 26.23
C SER A 379 -12.52 -9.11 25.33
N TYR A 380 -12.68 -10.38 25.62
CA TYR A 380 -12.14 -11.49 24.82
C TYR A 380 -13.29 -12.30 24.25
N THR A 381 -13.26 -12.53 22.94
CA THR A 381 -14.20 -13.42 22.25
C THR A 381 -13.50 -14.71 21.89
N LEU A 382 -14.10 -15.82 22.29
CA LEU A 382 -13.63 -17.18 22.05
C LEU A 382 -14.63 -17.88 21.15
N LYS A 383 -14.14 -18.59 20.13
CA LYS A 383 -14.95 -19.39 19.22
C LYS A 383 -14.53 -20.84 19.20
N ARG A 384 -15.50 -21.74 19.14
CA ARG A 384 -15.29 -23.17 19.04
C ARG A 384 -15.17 -23.57 17.57
N ILE A 385 -13.99 -23.97 17.15
CA ILE A 385 -13.70 -24.38 15.76
C ILE A 385 -13.11 -25.79 15.79
N GLY A 386 -13.79 -26.74 15.13
CA GLY A 386 -13.36 -28.14 15.15
C GLY A 386 -13.37 -28.77 16.53
N GLY A 387 -14.28 -28.33 17.42
CA GLY A 387 -14.41 -28.81 18.80
C GLY A 387 -13.50 -28.11 19.81
N VAL A 388 -12.59 -27.24 19.35
CA VAL A 388 -11.56 -26.59 20.15
C VAL A 388 -11.86 -25.10 20.30
N TRP A 389 -11.71 -24.55 21.51
CA TRP A 389 -11.84 -23.11 21.76
C TRP A 389 -10.61 -22.36 21.26
N LYS A 390 -10.85 -21.29 20.50
CA LYS A 390 -9.83 -20.41 19.93
C LYS A 390 -10.17 -18.96 20.20
N ILE A 391 -9.16 -18.13 20.39
CA ILE A 391 -9.32 -16.69 20.54
C ILE A 391 -9.63 -16.07 19.19
N ASP A 392 -10.75 -15.37 19.12
CA ASP A 392 -11.28 -14.76 17.91
C ASP A 392 -11.13 -13.24 17.90
N GLN A 393 -11.24 -12.61 19.07
CA GLN A 393 -11.11 -11.16 19.22
C GLN A 393 -10.53 -10.81 20.58
N ILE A 394 -9.68 -9.78 20.60
CA ILE A 394 -9.06 -9.24 21.81
C ILE A 394 -9.25 -7.73 21.81
N GLU A 395 -9.92 -7.22 22.85
CA GLU A 395 -10.09 -5.79 23.05
C GLU A 395 -9.64 -5.39 24.45
N MET A 396 -8.85 -4.33 24.52
CA MET A 396 -8.46 -3.68 25.77
C MET A 396 -8.58 -2.17 25.63
N LYS A 397 -9.23 -1.54 26.60
CA LYS A 397 -9.47 -0.09 26.61
C LYS A 397 -9.12 0.48 27.97
N LEU A 398 -8.30 1.53 27.98
CA LEU A 398 -8.02 2.34 29.18
C LEU A 398 -9.30 3.06 29.61
N ILE A 399 -9.58 3.03 30.91
CA ILE A 399 -10.76 3.67 31.54
C ILE A 399 -10.39 4.54 32.74
#